data_AF-A0A849ERT6-F1
#
_entry.id   AF-A0A849ERT6-F1
#
_cell.length_a   1.000
_cell.length_b   1.000
_cell.length_c   1.000
_cell.angle_alpha   90.00
_cell.angle_beta   90.00
_cell.angle_gamma   90.00
#
_symmetry.space_group_name_H-M   'P 1'
#
loop_
_entity.id
_entity.type
_entity.pdbx_description
1 polymer ?
#
loop_
_entity_poly.entity_id
_entity_poly.type
_entity_poly.pdbx_seq_one_letter_code
_entity_poly.pdbx_strand_id
1 'polypeptide(L)'
;MTGKLPTASPDCFYVIYEIGKGTSGALMSEVKKIEKQLEQAVKHRHHIGHDKEQFDDADQRPRGRRPHFKKRIEYAKGQQRAVEEKLDQARQNYETVRRAKAEIGEVYHPYNVHTGQRQDSQIVSGLLADCLNRIQTATTDLSDRCKKHVQKAQRVVDSMVATIAIFFQMIEIYLDNMQLSERDRHLMRHNLIPGHYLKIAADKERDIDRKALTVVHNYYIKRRDGTTAAERFFEAKPDDLFEYLLDHMDYPVRPRNRLKLAA
;
A
#
# COMPACT_ATOMS: atom_id res chain seq x y z
N MET A 1 -11.04 -4.68 35.96
CA MET A 1 -10.57 -5.49 34.82
C MET A 1 -10.43 -4.60 33.61
N THR A 2 -9.20 -4.30 33.19
CA THR A 2 -8.91 -3.43 32.04
C THR A 2 -9.16 -4.20 30.73
N GLY A 3 -10.43 -4.27 30.32
CA GLY A 3 -10.78 -4.76 28.99
C GLY A 3 -10.24 -3.78 27.95
N LYS A 4 -9.22 -4.20 27.19
CA LYS A 4 -8.73 -3.42 26.04
C LYS A 4 -9.89 -3.27 25.05
N LEU A 5 -10.34 -2.04 24.84
CA LEU A 5 -11.27 -1.70 23.75
C LEU A 5 -10.68 -2.18 22.41
N PRO A 6 -11.47 -2.84 21.54
CA PRO A 6 -11.02 -3.38 20.26
C PRO A 6 -10.79 -2.22 19.28
N THR A 7 -9.65 -1.57 19.42
CA THR A 7 -9.29 -0.37 18.64
C THR A 7 -8.12 -0.65 17.70
N ALA A 8 -7.54 -1.86 17.77
CA ALA A 8 -6.67 -2.44 16.75
C ALA A 8 -6.73 -3.96 16.93
N SER A 9 -7.60 -4.66 16.21
CA SER A 9 -7.57 -6.13 16.21
C SER A 9 -6.30 -6.58 15.47
N PRO A 10 -5.54 -7.56 16.00
CA PRO A 10 -4.47 -8.24 15.25
C PRO A 10 -4.91 -8.65 13.84
N ASP A 11 -6.20 -8.92 13.65
CA ASP A 11 -6.80 -9.35 12.38
C ASP A 11 -6.60 -8.35 11.24
N CYS A 12 -6.74 -7.04 11.51
CA CYS A 12 -6.55 -6.01 10.49
C CYS A 12 -5.11 -6.00 9.96
N PHE A 13 -4.14 -6.12 10.87
CA PHE A 13 -2.73 -6.24 10.50
C PHE A 13 -2.49 -7.51 9.66
N TYR A 14 -3.03 -8.66 10.08
CA TYR A 14 -2.87 -9.90 9.32
C TYR A 14 -3.46 -9.83 7.91
N VAL A 15 -4.63 -9.20 7.74
CA VAL A 15 -5.26 -8.98 6.43
C VAL A 15 -4.37 -8.10 5.55
N ILE A 16 -3.96 -6.93 6.05
CA ILE A 16 -3.10 -5.98 5.32
C ILE A 16 -1.76 -6.63 4.95
N TYR A 17 -1.16 -7.38 5.89
CA TYR A 17 0.10 -8.08 5.69
C TYR A 17 -0.02 -9.19 4.65
N GLU A 18 -1.05 -10.03 4.71
CA GLU A 18 -1.28 -11.13 3.77
C GLU A 18 -1.46 -10.59 2.33
N ILE A 19 -2.24 -9.52 2.17
CA ILE A 19 -2.41 -8.81 0.89
C ILE A 19 -1.07 -8.25 0.42
N GLY A 20 -0.34 -7.55 1.29
CA GLY A 20 0.95 -6.94 0.97
C GLY A 20 1.97 -7.97 0.49
N LYS A 21 2.10 -9.08 1.23
CA LYS A 21 2.97 -10.21 0.91
C LYS A 21 2.67 -10.83 -0.45
N GLY A 22 1.39 -10.93 -0.82
CA GLY A 22 0.97 -11.53 -2.07
C GLY A 22 1.06 -10.62 -3.28
N THR A 23 0.86 -9.32 -3.12
CA THR A 23 0.58 -8.40 -4.25
C THR A 23 1.67 -7.37 -4.50
N SER A 24 2.32 -6.85 -3.47
CA SER A 24 3.16 -5.63 -3.60
C SER A 24 4.36 -5.85 -4.51
N GLY A 25 5.08 -6.96 -4.33
CA GLY A 25 6.22 -7.31 -5.18
C GLY A 25 5.82 -7.68 -6.61
N ALA A 26 4.69 -8.36 -6.77
CA ALA A 26 4.20 -8.81 -8.09
C ALA A 26 3.78 -7.62 -8.96
N LEU A 27 2.99 -6.70 -8.41
CA LEU A 27 2.54 -5.49 -9.11
C LEU A 27 3.72 -4.58 -9.48
N MET A 28 4.63 -4.33 -8.54
CA MET A 28 5.84 -3.54 -8.80
C MET A 28 6.71 -4.17 -9.89
N SER A 29 6.84 -5.49 -9.89
CA SER A 29 7.60 -6.21 -10.93
C SER A 29 6.94 -6.10 -12.30
N GLU A 30 5.60 -6.16 -12.37
CA GLU A 30 4.86 -6.00 -13.62
C GLU A 30 5.00 -4.58 -14.18
N VAL A 31 4.87 -3.54 -13.34
CA VAL A 31 5.12 -2.14 -13.76
C VAL A 31 6.53 -2.01 -14.35
N LYS A 32 7.56 -2.44 -13.62
CA LYS A 32 8.96 -2.35 -14.08
C LYS A 32 9.20 -3.10 -15.39
N LYS A 33 8.55 -4.26 -15.56
CA LYS A 33 8.64 -5.06 -16.78
C LYS A 33 8.03 -4.31 -17.97
N ILE A 34 6.87 -3.68 -17.80
CA ILE A 34 6.22 -2.91 -18.86
C ILE A 34 6.98 -1.61 -19.15
N GLU A 35 7.54 -0.94 -18.14
CA GLU A 35 8.43 0.23 -18.34
C GLU A 35 9.63 -0.11 -19.23
N LYS A 36 10.24 -1.28 -18.99
CA LYS A 36 11.33 -1.78 -19.85
C LYS A 36 10.85 -2.08 -21.28
N GLN A 37 9.64 -2.62 -21.45
CA GLN A 37 9.05 -2.83 -22.77
C GLN A 37 8.79 -1.50 -23.50
N LEU A 38 8.35 -0.47 -22.77
CA LEU A 38 8.15 0.86 -23.32
C LEU A 38 9.48 1.47 -23.78
N GLU A 39 10.53 1.37 -22.95
CA GLU A 39 11.88 1.81 -23.31
C GLU A 39 12.36 1.15 -24.60
N GLN A 40 12.14 -0.16 -24.74
CA GLN A 40 12.47 -0.91 -25.96
C GLN A 40 11.65 -0.47 -27.17
N ALA A 41 10.33 -0.25 -27.01
CA ALA A 41 9.45 0.22 -28.08
C ALA A 41 9.84 1.62 -28.56
N VAL A 42 10.18 2.52 -27.63
CA VAL A 42 10.67 3.87 -27.91
C VAL A 42 11.99 3.79 -28.67
N LYS A 43 12.98 3.02 -28.19
CA LYS A 43 14.26 2.82 -28.89
C LYS A 43 14.07 2.26 -30.30
N HIS A 44 13.20 1.28 -30.47
CA HIS A 44 12.89 0.72 -31.79
C HIS A 44 12.31 1.76 -32.74
N ARG A 45 11.38 2.59 -32.28
CA ARG A 45 10.82 3.71 -33.07
C ARG A 45 11.89 4.73 -33.45
N HIS A 46 12.76 5.11 -32.51
CA HIS A 46 13.87 6.04 -32.78
C HIS A 46 14.86 5.46 -33.80
N HIS A 47 15.20 4.17 -33.70
CA HIS A 47 16.05 3.49 -34.67
C HIS A 47 15.45 3.54 -36.08
N ILE A 48 14.15 3.28 -36.26
CA ILE A 48 13.51 3.37 -37.57
C ILE A 48 13.54 4.82 -38.12
N GLY A 49 13.39 5.82 -37.24
CA GLY A 49 13.49 7.24 -37.62
C GLY A 49 14.90 7.59 -38.11
N HIS A 50 15.91 7.19 -37.34
CA HIS A 50 17.31 7.39 -37.69
C HIS A 50 17.70 6.63 -38.97
N ASP A 51 17.26 5.39 -39.15
CA ASP A 51 17.49 4.62 -40.40
C ASP A 51 16.90 5.34 -41.62
N LYS A 52 15.74 5.99 -41.45
CA LYS A 52 15.09 6.77 -42.51
C LYS A 52 15.93 8.01 -42.84
N GLU A 53 16.37 8.76 -41.83
CA GLU A 53 17.21 9.95 -41.99
C GLU A 53 18.52 9.59 -42.68
N GLN A 54 19.25 8.58 -42.17
CA GLN A 54 20.48 8.09 -42.81
C GLN A 54 20.28 7.64 -44.26
N PHE A 55 19.17 6.96 -44.57
CA PHE A 55 18.88 6.56 -45.95
C PHE A 55 18.56 7.76 -46.86
N ASP A 56 17.80 8.73 -46.35
CA ASP A 56 17.35 9.89 -47.11
C ASP A 56 18.51 10.89 -47.36
N ASP A 57 19.42 11.04 -46.38
CA ASP A 57 20.53 12.00 -46.33
C ASP A 57 21.89 11.44 -46.84
N ALA A 58 21.98 10.15 -47.19
CA ALA A 58 23.22 9.56 -47.69
C ALA A 58 23.62 10.11 -49.07
N ASP A 59 24.87 10.56 -49.20
CA ASP A 59 25.48 11.02 -50.47
C ASP A 59 25.39 9.96 -51.58
N GLN A 60 25.55 8.69 -51.23
CA GLN A 60 25.34 7.55 -52.12
C GLN A 60 24.29 6.61 -51.54
N ARG A 61 23.13 6.55 -52.20
CA ARG A 61 22.02 5.72 -51.73
C ARG A 61 22.32 4.23 -51.94
N PRO A 62 22.02 3.38 -50.94
CA PRO A 62 22.14 1.93 -51.08
C PRO A 62 21.34 1.41 -52.29
N ARG A 63 21.89 0.42 -53.01
CA ARG A 63 21.20 -0.19 -54.15
C ARG A 63 19.94 -0.93 -53.69
N GLY A 64 18.82 -0.67 -54.35
CA GLY A 64 17.55 -1.36 -54.11
C GLY A 64 16.36 -0.42 -53.90
N ARG A 65 15.20 -1.00 -53.58
CA ARG A 65 13.96 -0.25 -53.32
C ARG A 65 14.01 0.37 -51.93
N ARG A 66 13.66 1.66 -51.81
CA ARG A 66 13.52 2.35 -50.53
C ARG A 66 12.55 1.56 -49.62
N PRO A 67 12.95 1.21 -48.38
CA PRO A 67 12.06 0.61 -47.41
C PRO A 67 10.80 1.44 -47.15
N HIS A 68 9.69 0.80 -46.79
CA HIS A 68 8.44 1.49 -46.46
C HIS A 68 8.49 2.16 -45.07
N PHE A 69 9.39 3.12 -44.88
CA PHE A 69 9.65 3.80 -43.60
C PHE A 69 8.39 4.39 -42.97
N LYS A 70 7.51 5.03 -43.76
CA LYS A 70 6.25 5.59 -43.25
C LYS A 70 5.39 4.54 -42.55
N LYS A 71 5.14 3.40 -43.21
CA LYS A 71 4.36 2.29 -42.65
C LYS A 71 5.05 1.67 -41.42
N ARG A 72 6.38 1.53 -41.45
CA ARG A 72 7.17 1.02 -40.29
C ARG A 72 7.07 1.95 -39.08
N ILE A 73 7.16 3.26 -39.29
CA ILE A 73 7.03 4.27 -38.23
C ILE A 73 5.62 4.28 -37.66
N GLU A 74 4.59 4.24 -38.51
CA GLU A 74 3.19 4.15 -38.07
C GLU A 74 2.94 2.89 -37.22
N TYR A 75 3.43 1.73 -37.67
CA TYR A 75 3.33 0.49 -36.91
C TYR A 75 4.06 0.57 -35.56
N ALA A 76 5.30 1.07 -35.55
CA ALA A 76 6.07 1.25 -34.31
C ALA A 76 5.41 2.24 -33.33
N LYS A 77 4.79 3.31 -33.84
CA LYS A 77 3.98 4.23 -33.04
C LYS A 77 2.76 3.54 -32.44
N GLY A 78 2.07 2.70 -33.20
CA GLY A 78 0.95 1.89 -32.70
C GLY A 78 1.36 0.94 -31.58
N GLN A 79 2.49 0.24 -31.76
CA GLN A 79 3.04 -0.64 -30.73
C GLN A 79 3.45 0.12 -29.46
N GLN A 80 4.08 1.29 -29.61
CA GLN A 80 4.42 2.14 -28.48
C GLN A 80 3.17 2.55 -27.70
N ARG A 81 2.13 3.05 -28.37
CA ARG A 81 0.87 3.45 -27.72
C ARG A 81 0.22 2.30 -26.96
N ALA A 82 0.19 1.10 -27.55
CA ALA A 82 -0.36 -0.07 -26.88
C ALA A 82 0.43 -0.47 -25.61
N VAL A 83 1.74 -0.20 -25.57
CA VAL A 83 2.56 -0.44 -24.37
C VAL A 83 2.36 0.68 -23.33
N GLU A 84 2.19 1.94 -23.77
CA GLU A 84 1.86 3.06 -22.89
C GLU A 84 0.52 2.83 -22.17
N GLU A 85 -0.52 2.43 -22.90
CA GLU A 85 -1.83 2.11 -22.31
C GLU A 85 -1.74 0.97 -21.29
N LYS A 86 -0.95 -0.07 -21.58
CA LYS A 86 -0.69 -1.17 -20.63
C LYS A 86 0.06 -0.69 -19.39
N LEU A 87 1.02 0.22 -19.55
CA LEU A 87 1.77 0.78 -18.43
C LEU A 87 0.86 1.59 -17.51
N ASP A 88 -0.03 2.40 -18.09
CA ASP A 88 -1.00 3.20 -17.36
C ASP A 88 -1.96 2.29 -16.57
N GLN A 89 -2.49 1.24 -17.20
CA GLN A 89 -3.32 0.25 -16.52
C GLN A 89 -2.57 -0.46 -15.38
N ALA A 90 -1.31 -0.85 -15.59
CA ALA A 90 -0.51 -1.51 -14.56
C ALA A 90 -0.23 -0.59 -13.36
N ARG A 91 0.03 0.70 -13.61
CA ARG A 91 0.19 1.72 -12.57
C ARG A 91 -1.13 1.97 -11.82
N GLN A 92 -2.25 2.01 -12.54
CA GLN A 92 -3.57 2.13 -11.93
C GLN A 92 -3.89 0.92 -11.04
N ASN A 93 -3.57 -0.30 -11.47
CA ASN A 93 -3.75 -1.51 -10.67
C ASN A 93 -2.90 -1.47 -9.39
N TYR A 94 -1.63 -1.08 -9.51
CA TYR A 94 -0.74 -0.89 -8.36
C TYR A 94 -1.32 0.11 -7.34
N GLU A 95 -1.73 1.29 -7.81
CA GLU A 95 -2.27 2.34 -6.95
C GLU A 95 -3.63 1.95 -6.36
N THR A 96 -4.47 1.23 -7.11
CA THR A 96 -5.75 0.70 -6.63
C THR A 96 -5.54 -0.23 -5.43
N VAL A 97 -4.61 -1.17 -5.54
CA VAL A 97 -4.28 -2.09 -4.43
C VAL A 97 -3.66 -1.34 -3.26
N ARG A 98 -2.76 -0.39 -3.52
CA ARG A 98 -2.13 0.42 -2.47
C ARG A 98 -3.18 1.18 -1.65
N ARG A 99 -4.11 1.88 -2.33
CA ARG A 99 -5.17 2.65 -1.68
C ARG A 99 -6.16 1.77 -0.95
N ALA A 100 -6.71 0.76 -1.62
CA ALA A 100 -7.67 -0.16 -1.00
C ALA A 100 -7.08 -0.87 0.23
N LYS A 101 -5.77 -1.17 0.23
CA LYS A 101 -5.10 -1.73 1.39
C LYS A 101 -5.00 -0.76 2.57
N ALA A 102 -4.72 0.52 2.31
CA ALA A 102 -4.70 1.55 3.36
C ALA A 102 -6.11 1.74 3.95
N GLU A 103 -7.10 1.79 3.07
CA GLU A 103 -8.52 1.97 3.39
C GLU A 103 -9.06 0.85 4.30
N ILE A 104 -8.59 -0.39 4.19
CA ILE A 104 -8.95 -1.48 5.13
C ILE A 104 -8.69 -1.09 6.60
N GLY A 105 -7.59 -0.38 6.87
CA GLY A 105 -7.27 0.12 8.20
C GLY A 105 -8.25 1.20 8.65
N GLU A 106 -8.65 2.09 7.74
CA GLU A 106 -9.53 3.23 8.01
C GLU A 106 -11.00 2.83 8.20
N VAL A 107 -11.46 1.78 7.52
CA VAL A 107 -12.87 1.36 7.56
C VAL A 107 -13.16 0.32 8.65
N TYR A 108 -12.12 -0.33 9.20
CA TYR A 108 -12.28 -1.35 10.23
C TYR A 108 -12.41 -0.76 11.64
N HIS A 109 -13.43 0.08 11.83
CA HIS A 109 -13.75 0.73 13.09
C HIS A 109 -15.27 0.73 13.34
N PRO A 110 -15.74 0.57 14.60
CA PRO A 110 -17.15 0.73 14.95
C PRO A 110 -17.68 2.15 14.77
N TYR A 111 -16.77 3.14 14.72
CA TYR A 111 -17.10 4.53 14.45
C TYR A 111 -16.16 5.06 13.38
N ASN A 112 -16.69 5.83 12.46
CA ASN A 112 -15.91 6.46 11.40
C ASN A 112 -14.92 7.43 12.04
N VAL A 113 -13.63 7.22 11.79
CA VAL A 113 -12.54 7.97 12.43
C VAL A 113 -12.52 9.46 12.06
N HIS A 114 -13.16 9.84 10.96
CA HIS A 114 -13.24 11.24 10.50
C HIS A 114 -14.54 11.93 10.89
N THR A 115 -15.67 11.24 10.80
CA THR A 115 -17.00 11.83 11.02
C THR A 115 -17.59 11.51 12.40
N GLY A 116 -17.04 10.51 13.10
CA GLY A 116 -17.57 9.99 14.36
C GLY A 116 -18.89 9.23 14.24
N GLN A 117 -19.41 9.06 13.02
CA GLN A 117 -20.66 8.33 12.81
C GLN A 117 -20.50 6.85 13.14
N ARG A 118 -21.52 6.28 13.78
CA ARG A 118 -21.59 4.85 14.07
C ARG A 118 -21.59 4.05 12.76
N GLN A 119 -20.79 2.99 12.73
CA GLN A 119 -20.74 2.01 11.65
C GLN A 119 -21.07 0.64 12.24
N ASP A 120 -22.26 0.11 11.95
CA ASP A 120 -22.61 -1.24 12.39
C ASP A 120 -21.82 -2.31 11.60
N SER A 121 -21.97 -3.57 12.01
CA SER A 121 -21.29 -4.70 11.37
C SER A 121 -21.60 -4.83 9.88
N GLN A 122 -22.80 -4.48 9.45
CA GLN A 122 -23.23 -4.57 8.05
C GLN A 122 -22.54 -3.51 7.20
N ILE A 123 -22.47 -2.27 7.70
CA ILE A 123 -21.73 -1.17 7.06
C ILE A 123 -20.25 -1.53 6.94
N VAL A 124 -19.62 -1.97 8.03
CA VAL A 124 -18.20 -2.34 8.02
C VAL A 124 -17.93 -3.52 7.07
N SER A 125 -18.83 -4.52 7.04
CA SER A 125 -18.74 -5.65 6.11
C SER A 125 -18.74 -5.19 4.64
N GLY A 126 -19.68 -4.30 4.27
CA GLY A 126 -19.75 -3.73 2.93
C GLY A 126 -18.46 -3.00 2.54
N LEU A 127 -17.96 -2.12 3.41
CA LEU A 127 -16.73 -1.37 3.17
C LEU A 127 -15.49 -2.27 3.00
N LEU A 128 -15.36 -3.29 3.84
CA LEU A 128 -14.26 -4.26 3.73
C LEU A 128 -14.37 -5.11 2.45
N ALA A 129 -15.59 -5.54 2.11
CA ALA A 129 -15.86 -6.28 0.89
C ALA A 129 -15.51 -5.45 -0.36
N ASP A 130 -15.88 -4.18 -0.39
CA ASP A 130 -15.56 -3.25 -1.49
C ASP A 130 -14.04 -3.08 -1.66
N CYS A 131 -13.30 -2.91 -0.56
CA CYS A 131 -11.84 -2.84 -0.59
C CYS A 131 -11.23 -4.11 -1.20
N LEU A 132 -11.67 -5.28 -0.76
CA LEU A 132 -11.14 -6.55 -1.21
C LEU A 132 -11.53 -6.89 -2.65
N ASN A 133 -12.74 -6.53 -3.07
CA ASN A 133 -13.20 -6.67 -4.46
C ASN A 133 -12.33 -5.82 -5.40
N ARG A 134 -12.03 -4.56 -5.03
CA ARG A 134 -11.11 -3.71 -5.79
C ARG A 134 -9.71 -4.32 -5.90
N ILE A 135 -9.20 -4.91 -4.82
CA ILE A 135 -7.92 -5.62 -4.83
C ILE A 135 -7.97 -6.84 -5.73
N GLN A 136 -9.05 -7.62 -5.67
CA GLN A 136 -9.23 -8.81 -6.50
C GLN A 136 -9.27 -8.45 -7.99
N THR A 137 -10.05 -7.43 -8.37
CA THR A 137 -10.12 -6.93 -9.75
C THR A 137 -8.75 -6.44 -10.25
N ALA A 138 -8.04 -5.63 -9.46
CA ALA A 138 -6.72 -5.10 -9.82
C ALA A 138 -5.61 -6.17 -9.88
N THR A 139 -5.87 -7.37 -9.35
CA THR A 139 -4.91 -8.49 -9.33
C THR A 139 -5.32 -9.67 -10.21
N THR A 140 -6.34 -9.50 -11.05
CA THR A 140 -6.89 -10.57 -11.93
C THR A 140 -5.84 -11.15 -12.87
N ASP A 141 -4.93 -10.32 -13.38
CA ASP A 141 -3.87 -10.72 -14.31
C ASP A 141 -2.61 -11.26 -13.61
N LEU A 142 -2.58 -11.27 -12.27
CA LEU A 142 -1.47 -11.82 -11.51
C LEU A 142 -1.57 -13.35 -11.38
N SER A 143 -0.47 -13.96 -10.92
CA SER A 143 -0.40 -15.41 -10.70
C SER A 143 -1.40 -15.92 -9.67
N ASP A 144 -1.77 -17.20 -9.77
CA ASP A 144 -2.65 -17.88 -8.82
C ASP A 144 -2.16 -17.81 -7.38
N ARG A 145 -0.83 -17.77 -7.19
CA ARG A 145 -0.24 -17.55 -5.87
C ARG A 145 -0.67 -16.22 -5.27
N CYS A 146 -0.69 -15.14 -6.06
CA CYS A 146 -1.14 -13.82 -5.60
C CYS A 146 -2.63 -13.85 -5.26
N LYS A 147 -3.45 -14.46 -6.13
CA LYS A 147 -4.89 -14.62 -5.92
C LYS A 147 -5.21 -15.38 -4.63
N LYS A 148 -4.44 -16.43 -4.32
CA LYS A 148 -4.58 -17.18 -3.05
C LYS A 148 -4.33 -16.33 -1.81
N HIS A 149 -3.36 -15.41 -1.85
CA HIS A 149 -3.11 -14.48 -0.74
C HIS A 149 -4.29 -13.52 -0.52
N VAL A 150 -4.86 -12.97 -1.59
CA VAL A 150 -6.05 -12.11 -1.53
C VAL A 150 -7.27 -12.89 -1.00
N GLN A 151 -7.52 -14.09 -1.51
CA GLN A 151 -8.59 -14.96 -1.01
C GLN A 151 -8.44 -15.34 0.45
N LYS A 152 -7.20 -15.55 0.92
CA LYS A 152 -6.94 -15.83 2.34
C LYS A 152 -7.29 -14.64 3.21
N ALA A 153 -6.95 -13.43 2.78
CA ALA A 153 -7.33 -12.20 3.47
C ALA A 153 -8.86 -12.03 3.53
N GLN A 154 -9.57 -12.34 2.44
CA GLN A 154 -11.05 -12.31 2.39
C GLN A 154 -11.70 -13.21 3.45
N ARG A 155 -11.15 -14.39 3.72
CA ARG A 155 -11.72 -15.35 4.68
C ARG A 155 -11.74 -14.85 6.13
N VAL A 156 -10.94 -13.83 6.45
CA VAL A 156 -10.86 -13.26 7.82
C VAL A 156 -11.90 -12.14 8.03
N VAL A 157 -12.55 -11.67 6.96
CA VAL A 157 -13.53 -10.58 7.03
C VAL A 157 -14.70 -10.94 7.93
N ASP A 158 -15.23 -12.16 7.83
CA ASP A 158 -16.38 -12.57 8.63
C ASP A 158 -16.09 -12.52 10.14
N SER A 159 -14.91 -12.96 10.57
CA SER A 159 -14.49 -12.85 11.97
C SER A 159 -14.21 -11.41 12.40
N MET A 160 -13.68 -10.58 11.51
CA MET A 160 -13.49 -9.16 11.76
C MET A 160 -14.84 -8.45 11.98
N VAL A 161 -15.82 -8.72 11.12
CA VAL A 161 -17.17 -8.16 11.21
C VAL A 161 -17.89 -8.63 12.47
N ALA A 162 -17.74 -9.91 12.83
CA ALA A 162 -18.27 -10.44 14.09
C ALA A 162 -17.71 -9.69 15.31
N THR A 163 -16.44 -9.29 15.28
CA THR A 163 -15.83 -8.49 16.35
C THR A 163 -16.52 -7.12 16.52
N ILE A 164 -16.91 -6.47 15.42
CA ILE A 164 -17.68 -5.22 15.46
C ILE A 164 -19.08 -5.44 16.03
N ALA A 165 -19.75 -6.53 15.64
CA ALA A 165 -21.06 -6.88 16.20
C ALA A 165 -20.99 -7.11 17.72
N ILE A 166 -20.00 -7.87 18.18
CA ILE A 166 -19.75 -8.13 19.61
C ILE A 166 -19.48 -6.82 20.36
N PHE A 167 -18.69 -5.91 19.78
CA PHE A 167 -18.43 -4.60 20.39
C PHE A 167 -19.72 -3.85 20.74
N PHE A 168 -20.66 -3.76 19.79
CA PHE A 168 -21.94 -3.10 20.06
C PHE A 168 -22.80 -3.89 21.05
N GLN A 169 -22.87 -5.23 20.94
CA GLN A 169 -23.59 -6.05 21.91
C GLN A 169 -23.07 -5.84 23.33
N MET A 170 -21.75 -5.74 23.51
CA MET A 170 -21.16 -5.43 24.82
C MET A 170 -21.59 -4.07 25.33
N ILE A 171 -21.63 -3.04 24.47
CA ILE A 171 -22.14 -1.71 24.85
C ILE A 171 -23.58 -1.80 25.35
N GLU A 172 -24.46 -2.49 24.63
CA GLU A 172 -25.85 -2.68 25.04
C GLU A 172 -25.94 -3.32 26.43
N ILE A 173 -25.23 -4.43 26.64
CA ILE A 173 -25.19 -5.15 27.92
C ILE A 173 -24.72 -4.23 29.05
N TYR A 174 -23.67 -3.43 28.84
CA TYR A 174 -23.20 -2.51 29.87
C TYR A 174 -24.20 -1.39 30.16
N LEU A 175 -24.80 -0.79 29.13
CA LEU A 175 -25.79 0.28 29.31
C LEU A 175 -27.05 -0.22 30.02
N ASP A 176 -27.50 -1.43 29.72
CA ASP A 176 -28.67 -2.04 30.36
C ASP A 176 -28.43 -2.32 31.85
N ASN A 177 -27.22 -2.73 32.21
CA ASN A 177 -26.84 -2.97 33.60
C ASN A 177 -26.65 -1.69 34.42
N MET A 178 -26.50 -0.53 33.79
CA MET A 178 -26.26 0.75 34.47
C MET A 178 -27.55 1.45 34.95
N GLN A 179 -28.74 0.93 34.61
CA GLN A 179 -30.04 1.51 34.99
C GLN A 179 -30.15 3.02 34.68
N LEU A 180 -29.60 3.45 33.54
CA LEU A 180 -29.57 4.85 33.13
C LEU A 180 -30.95 5.36 32.71
N SER A 181 -31.17 6.66 32.89
CA SER A 181 -32.30 7.34 32.27
C SER A 181 -32.21 7.27 30.73
N GLU A 182 -33.33 7.38 30.03
CA GLU A 182 -33.33 7.41 28.56
C GLU A 182 -32.48 8.56 27.99
N ARG A 183 -32.45 9.70 28.69
CA ARG A 183 -31.60 10.84 28.34
C ARG A 183 -30.11 10.47 28.44
N ASP A 184 -29.69 9.85 29.53
CA ASP A 184 -28.27 9.52 29.75
C ASP A 184 -27.83 8.38 28.83
N ARG A 185 -28.70 7.40 28.62
CA ARG A 185 -28.49 6.33 27.63
C ARG A 185 -28.30 6.90 26.23
N HIS A 186 -29.09 7.91 25.83
CA HIS A 186 -28.92 8.60 24.55
C HIS A 186 -27.56 9.33 24.47
N LEU A 187 -27.17 10.09 25.51
CA LEU A 187 -25.88 10.78 25.55
C LEU A 187 -24.70 9.80 25.48
N MET A 188 -24.79 8.65 26.16
CA MET A 188 -23.77 7.60 26.09
C MET A 188 -23.62 7.07 24.67
N ARG A 189 -24.73 6.71 24.01
CA ARG A 189 -24.74 6.10 22.67
C ARG A 189 -24.24 7.03 21.58
N HIS A 190 -24.65 8.30 21.62
CA HIS A 190 -24.46 9.22 20.50
C HIS A 190 -23.29 10.19 20.68
N ASN A 191 -22.78 10.37 21.91
CA ASN A 191 -21.76 11.36 22.19
C ASN A 191 -20.57 10.78 22.96
N LEU A 192 -20.80 10.20 24.14
CA LEU A 192 -19.70 9.84 25.05
C LEU A 192 -18.92 8.61 24.59
N ILE A 193 -19.60 7.52 24.22
CA ILE A 193 -18.93 6.31 23.73
C ILE A 193 -18.21 6.57 22.39
N PRO A 194 -18.86 7.18 21.37
CA PRO A 194 -18.17 7.52 20.13
C PRO A 194 -16.97 8.45 20.37
N GLY A 195 -17.15 9.52 21.16
CA GLY A 195 -16.08 10.48 21.45
C GLY A 195 -14.90 9.85 22.19
N HIS A 196 -15.16 8.95 23.15
CA HIS A 196 -14.11 8.22 23.85
C HIS A 196 -13.39 7.23 22.94
N TYR A 197 -14.13 6.53 22.06
CA TYR A 197 -13.54 5.64 21.06
C TYR A 197 -12.59 6.42 20.13
N LEU A 198 -13.05 7.53 19.57
CA LEU A 198 -12.26 8.38 18.67
C LEU A 198 -10.99 8.89 19.34
N LYS A 199 -11.06 9.27 20.62
CA LYS A 199 -9.87 9.65 21.40
C LYS A 199 -8.83 8.52 21.41
N ILE A 200 -9.27 7.28 21.69
CA ILE A 200 -8.36 6.13 21.73
C ILE A 200 -7.80 5.82 20.34
N ALA A 201 -8.64 5.90 19.29
CA ALA A 201 -8.20 5.67 17.92
C ALA A 201 -7.13 6.70 17.50
N ALA A 202 -7.36 7.98 17.76
CA ALA A 202 -6.42 9.06 17.45
C ALA A 202 -5.09 8.94 18.22
N ASP A 203 -5.13 8.53 19.49
CA ASP A 203 -3.92 8.32 20.29
C ASP A 203 -3.05 7.19 19.72
N LYS A 204 -3.67 6.16 19.13
CA LYS A 204 -2.97 5.05 18.48
C LYS A 204 -2.40 5.41 17.11
N GLU A 205 -3.14 6.18 16.32
CA GLU A 205 -2.69 6.65 15.01
C GLU A 205 -1.45 7.55 15.14
N ARG A 206 -1.44 8.43 16.16
CA ARG A 206 -0.27 9.27 16.48
C ARG A 206 0.93 8.48 16.99
N ASP A 207 0.77 7.27 17.49
CA ASP A 207 1.83 6.54 18.21
C ASP A 207 2.86 5.90 17.26
N ILE A 208 2.44 5.35 16.12
CA ILE A 208 3.35 4.64 15.19
C ILE A 208 4.26 5.64 14.46
N ASP A 209 3.69 6.68 13.88
CA ASP A 209 4.45 7.71 13.17
C ASP A 209 5.31 8.53 14.13
N ARG A 210 4.79 8.90 15.31
CA ARG A 210 5.58 9.64 16.31
C ARG A 210 6.72 8.81 16.87
N LYS A 211 6.56 7.50 17.12
CA LYS A 211 7.64 6.65 17.66
C LYS A 211 8.80 6.54 16.68
N ALA A 212 8.52 6.25 15.41
CA ALA A 212 9.57 6.18 14.38
C ALA A 212 10.24 7.55 14.17
N LEU A 213 9.45 8.64 14.08
CA LEU A 213 9.99 9.99 13.91
C LEU A 213 10.81 10.43 15.14
N THR A 214 10.42 10.03 16.35
CA THR A 214 11.16 10.31 17.59
C THR A 214 12.51 9.61 17.59
N VAL A 215 12.57 8.34 17.18
CA VAL A 215 13.83 7.59 17.10
C VAL A 215 14.75 8.23 16.05
N VAL A 216 14.24 8.54 14.86
CA VAL A 216 15.02 9.21 13.79
C VAL A 216 15.50 10.60 14.23
N HIS A 217 14.63 11.40 14.86
CA HIS A 217 14.99 12.71 15.36
C HIS A 217 16.08 12.66 16.44
N ASN A 218 15.97 11.71 17.37
CA ASN A 218 16.88 11.64 18.51
C ASN A 218 18.25 11.05 18.15
N TYR A 219 18.28 10.02 17.28
CA TYR A 219 19.47 9.20 17.07
C TYR A 219 20.06 9.28 15.65
N TYR A 220 19.39 9.89 14.67
CA TYR A 220 19.89 9.98 13.29
C TYR A 220 20.10 11.42 12.81
N ILE A 221 19.17 12.34 13.11
CA ILE A 221 19.27 13.74 12.66
C ILE A 221 20.34 14.50 13.47
N LYS A 222 21.31 15.12 12.76
CA LYS A 222 22.43 15.88 13.33
C LYS A 222 22.26 17.39 13.14
N ARG A 223 22.75 18.19 14.09
CA ARG A 223 22.82 19.67 13.98
C ARG A 223 24.04 20.12 13.17
N ARG A 224 24.19 21.44 12.98
CA ARG A 224 25.37 22.06 12.32
C ARG A 224 26.69 21.72 13.02
N ASP A 225 26.66 21.47 14.31
CA ASP A 225 27.80 21.03 15.13
C ASP A 225 28.09 19.52 15.03
N GLY A 226 27.32 18.79 14.22
CA GLY A 226 27.49 17.35 14.00
C GLY A 226 26.85 16.45 15.06
N THR A 227 26.25 17.02 16.12
CA THR A 227 25.72 16.23 17.25
C THR A 227 24.24 15.85 17.09
N THR A 228 23.86 14.66 17.56
CA THR A 228 22.45 14.22 17.65
C THR A 228 21.76 14.80 18.89
N ALA A 229 20.42 14.74 18.93
CA ALA A 229 19.70 15.20 20.13
C ALA A 229 19.94 14.28 21.34
N ALA A 230 20.11 12.97 21.12
CA ALA A 230 20.46 12.02 22.16
C ALA A 230 21.87 12.30 22.73
N GLU A 231 22.87 12.59 21.88
CA GLU A 231 24.23 12.93 22.32
C GLU A 231 24.27 14.11 23.29
N ARG A 232 23.50 15.16 22.99
CA ARG A 232 23.42 16.36 23.85
C ARG A 232 22.66 16.11 25.15
N PHE A 233 21.68 15.22 25.13
CA PHE A 233 20.86 14.94 26.29
C PHE A 233 21.56 14.00 27.28
N PHE A 234 22.26 12.99 26.77
CA PHE A 234 22.97 12.00 27.59
C PHE A 234 24.44 12.35 27.84
N GLU A 235 24.94 13.44 27.25
CA GLU A 235 26.36 13.87 27.30
C GLU A 235 27.36 12.78 26.88
N ALA A 236 26.87 11.76 26.18
CA ALA A 236 27.60 10.58 25.76
C ALA A 236 27.16 10.22 24.35
N LYS A 237 28.12 9.72 23.56
CA LYS A 237 27.84 9.32 22.18
C LYS A 237 27.09 7.98 22.17
N PRO A 238 25.81 7.93 21.74
CA PRO A 238 25.10 6.68 21.57
C PRO A 238 25.65 5.95 20.34
N ASP A 239 25.41 4.65 20.28
CA ASP A 239 25.72 3.85 19.10
C ASP A 239 25.01 4.42 17.86
N ASP A 240 25.67 4.32 16.71
CA ASP A 240 25.10 4.83 15.47
C ASP A 240 23.82 4.05 15.14
N LEU A 241 22.70 4.77 14.98
CA LEU A 241 21.39 4.15 14.77
C LEU A 241 21.40 3.24 13.54
N PHE A 242 22.09 3.63 12.46
CA PHE A 242 22.12 2.86 11.23
C PHE A 242 22.92 1.57 11.44
N GLU A 243 24.09 1.64 12.08
CA GLU A 243 24.89 0.47 12.41
C GLU A 243 24.16 -0.47 13.38
N TYR A 244 23.53 0.08 14.43
CA TYR A 244 22.72 -0.70 15.36
C TYR A 244 21.60 -1.43 14.64
N LEU A 245 20.91 -0.76 13.71
CA LEU A 245 19.86 -1.38 12.90
C LEU A 245 20.44 -2.44 11.96
N LEU A 246 21.63 -2.26 11.39
CA LEU A 246 22.28 -3.28 10.55
C LEU A 246 22.62 -4.54 11.34
N ASP A 247 23.05 -4.39 12.60
CA ASP A 247 23.40 -5.52 13.47
C ASP A 247 22.17 -6.28 14.00
N HIS A 248 21.05 -5.59 14.17
CA HIS A 248 19.85 -6.15 14.83
C HIS A 248 18.68 -6.41 13.88
N MET A 249 18.71 -5.86 12.67
CA MET A 249 17.70 -6.16 11.66
C MET A 249 18.19 -7.28 10.77
N ASP A 250 17.34 -8.27 10.55
CA ASP A 250 17.57 -9.27 9.53
C ASP A 250 17.81 -8.57 8.19
N TYR A 251 18.87 -8.98 7.50
CA TYR A 251 19.14 -8.48 6.16
C TYR A 251 17.89 -8.63 5.31
N PRO A 252 17.45 -7.56 4.61
CA PRO A 252 16.32 -7.67 3.72
C PRO A 252 16.64 -8.78 2.71
N VAL A 253 15.70 -9.72 2.58
CA VAL A 253 15.87 -10.93 1.77
C VAL A 253 16.45 -10.53 0.41
N ARG A 254 17.66 -11.03 0.09
CA ARG A 254 18.40 -10.60 -1.10
C ARG A 254 17.48 -10.72 -2.33
N PRO A 255 17.37 -9.67 -3.15
CA PRO A 255 16.65 -9.76 -4.41
C PRO A 255 17.28 -10.88 -5.25
N ARG A 256 16.42 -11.76 -5.78
CA ARG A 256 16.85 -12.99 -6.47
C ARG A 256 17.65 -12.64 -7.72
N ASN A 257 18.97 -12.85 -7.70
CA ASN A 257 19.83 -12.66 -8.86
C ASN A 257 19.48 -13.68 -9.97
N ARG A 258 18.89 -13.20 -11.07
CA ARG A 258 18.90 -13.91 -12.36
C ARG A 258 19.98 -13.30 -13.25
N LEU A 259 21.23 -13.62 -12.98
CA LEU A 259 22.31 -13.44 -13.95
C LEU A 259 22.70 -14.83 -14.44
N LYS A 260 22.36 -15.15 -15.70
CA LYS A 260 22.93 -16.31 -16.41
C LYS A 260 24.39 -15.98 -16.70
N LEU A 261 25.31 -16.76 -16.15
CA LEU A 261 26.69 -16.79 -16.61
C LEU A 261 26.69 -17.29 -18.06
N ALA A 262 27.30 -16.51 -18.96
CA ALA A 262 27.69 -16.96 -20.28
C ALA A 262 29.04 -17.67 -20.15
N ALA A 263 29.02 -18.99 -20.37
CA ALA A 263 30.13 -19.82 -20.81
C ALA A 263 29.51 -20.98 -21.60
#